data_AF-A0A9R1NWG5-F1
#
_entry.id   AF-A0A9R1NWG5-F1
#
_cell.length_a   1.000
_cell.length_b   1.000
_cell.length_c   1.000
_cell.angle_alpha   90.00
_cell.angle_beta   90.00
_cell.angle_gamma   90.00
#
_symmetry.space_group_name_H-M   'P 1'
#
loop_
_entity.id
_entity.type
_entity.pdbx_description
1 polymer ?
#
loop_
_entity_poly.entity_id
_entity_poly.type
_entity_poly.pdbx_seq_one_letter_code
_entity_poly.pdbx_strand_id
1 'polypeptide(L)'
;MASSEHAIKGLYVSRNTYIHTGITEWQFKKTVNVVCYYRYLRFFPTGKFLYKISPQKVKDVVKCMHLRASKGDSVFKGDYTLSGDGQIEMALLYPGHRYTLVRMRLRVRGTTIGANNRLDVLKILTTGVNGTELGNWKGNILELVEDWEENETHDPDVPAVSHSRGLTPFVFVPFEEADTSVLNLPVEKMDYFVPG
;
A
#
# COMPACT_ATOMS: atom_id res chain seq x y z
N MET A 1 -19.67 3.07 16.96
CA MET A 1 -19.83 2.29 15.72
C MET A 1 -19.95 3.14 14.44
N ALA A 2 -19.83 4.47 14.50
CA ALA A 2 -19.96 5.37 13.34
C ALA A 2 -18.62 5.76 12.65
N SER A 3 -17.47 5.23 13.09
CA SER A 3 -16.15 5.69 12.61
C SER A 3 -15.62 4.94 11.38
N SER A 4 -16.07 3.72 11.08
CA SER A 4 -15.52 2.91 9.97
C SER A 4 -16.04 3.27 8.59
N GLU A 5 -17.21 3.92 8.46
CA GLU A 5 -17.81 4.24 7.16
C GLU A 5 -17.03 5.28 6.37
N HIS A 6 -16.39 6.24 7.04
CA HIS A 6 -15.61 7.29 6.38
C HIS A 6 -14.38 6.73 5.68
N ALA A 7 -13.72 5.73 6.25
CA ALA A 7 -12.53 5.09 5.67
C ALA A 7 -12.80 4.39 4.32
N ILE A 8 -14.06 4.11 4.01
CA ILE A 8 -14.51 3.37 2.81
C ILE A 8 -14.84 4.35 1.65
N LYS A 9 -15.03 5.64 1.96
CA LYS A 9 -15.45 6.69 1.00
C LYS A 9 -14.27 7.41 0.32
N GLY A 10 -13.07 6.83 0.36
CA GLY A 10 -11.88 7.44 -0.23
C GLY A 10 -10.71 6.48 -0.38
N LEU A 11 -9.53 7.07 -0.55
CA LEU A 11 -8.25 6.38 -0.69
C LEU A 11 -7.31 6.80 0.42
N TYR A 12 -6.59 5.83 0.99
CA TYR A 12 -5.38 6.10 1.75
C TYR A 12 -4.21 6.20 0.78
N VAL A 13 -3.50 7.32 0.79
CA VAL A 13 -2.42 7.61 -0.14
C VAL A 13 -1.14 7.93 0.61
N SER A 14 -0.06 7.22 0.28
CA SER A 14 1.28 7.47 0.79
C SER A 14 2.19 7.87 -0.36
N ARG A 15 2.65 9.13 -0.37
CA ARG A 15 3.61 9.64 -1.34
C ARG A 15 5.02 9.35 -0.85
N ASN A 16 5.85 8.79 -1.72
CA ASN A 16 7.21 8.40 -1.42
C ASN A 16 8.14 9.00 -2.47
N THR A 17 9.24 9.59 -2.03
CA THR A 17 10.26 10.16 -2.91
C THR A 17 11.63 9.60 -2.54
N TYR A 18 12.46 9.34 -3.55
CA TYR A 18 13.86 8.97 -3.35
C TYR A 18 14.73 9.53 -4.47
N ILE A 19 16.02 9.65 -4.20
CA ILE A 19 16.99 10.14 -5.17
C ILE A 19 17.62 8.93 -5.86
N HIS A 20 17.56 8.92 -7.19
CA HIS A 20 18.25 7.96 -8.03
C HIS A 20 19.40 8.66 -8.77
N THR A 21 20.61 8.14 -8.59
CA THR A 21 21.80 8.67 -9.28
C THR A 21 21.79 8.23 -10.74
N GLY A 22 21.84 9.17 -11.68
CA GLY A 22 21.97 8.86 -13.11
C GLY A 22 23.29 8.14 -13.47
N ILE A 23 23.26 7.39 -14.58
CA ILE A 23 24.43 6.74 -15.17
C ILE A 23 25.26 7.79 -15.93
N THR A 24 26.58 7.66 -15.87
CA THR A 24 27.50 8.58 -16.56
C THR A 24 27.57 8.21 -18.04
N GLU A 25 27.00 9.04 -18.91
CA GLU A 25 27.30 9.02 -20.35
C GLU A 25 28.25 10.17 -20.69
N TRP A 26 29.13 9.93 -21.67
CA TRP A 26 30.34 10.70 -22.00
C TRP A 26 30.18 12.22 -22.18
N GLN A 27 28.95 12.77 -22.25
CA GLN A 27 28.69 14.20 -22.44
C GLN A 27 27.86 14.89 -21.34
N PHE A 28 27.41 14.21 -20.28
CA PHE A 28 26.59 14.83 -19.22
C PHE A 28 27.16 14.61 -17.81
N LYS A 29 27.41 15.70 -17.07
CA LYS A 29 27.79 15.67 -15.65
C LYS A 29 26.56 15.31 -14.80
N LYS A 30 26.59 14.11 -14.20
CA LYS A 30 25.73 13.58 -13.11
C LYS A 30 24.48 14.40 -12.78
N THR A 31 23.37 14.08 -13.44
CA THR A 31 22.03 14.51 -13.02
C THR A 31 21.51 13.52 -11.97
N VAL A 32 21.17 14.02 -10.77
CA VAL A 32 20.37 13.25 -9.81
C VAL A 32 18.90 13.36 -10.20
N ASN A 33 18.18 12.24 -10.20
CA ASN A 33 16.76 12.21 -10.51
C ASN A 33 15.96 11.99 -9.22
N VAL A 34 14.98 12.86 -8.95
CA VAL A 34 14.03 12.62 -7.87
C VAL A 34 12.90 11.76 -8.41
N VAL A 35 12.83 10.51 -7.93
CA VAL A 35 11.75 9.60 -8.26
C VAL A 35 10.63 9.80 -7.24
N CYS A 36 9.41 10.00 -7.73
CA CYS A 36 8.21 10.11 -6.92
C CYS A 36 7.24 8.99 -7.29
N TYR A 37 6.79 8.25 -6.29
CA TYR A 37 5.76 7.24 -6.44
C TYR A 37 4.76 7.30 -5.28
N TYR A 38 3.61 6.70 -5.50
CA TYR A 38 2.53 6.66 -4.55
C TYR A 38 2.15 5.22 -4.27
N ARG A 39 1.76 4.96 -3.02
CA ARG A 39 1.07 3.75 -2.61
C ARG A 39 -0.36 4.11 -2.28
N TYR A 40 -1.28 3.34 -2.81
CA TYR A 40 -2.72 3.54 -2.68
C TYR A 40 -3.33 2.35 -1.96
N LEU A 41 -4.22 2.65 -1.02
CA LEU A 41 -5.01 1.68 -0.28
C LEU A 41 -6.49 2.09 -0.32
N ARG A 42 -7.36 1.12 -0.59
CA ARG A 42 -8.81 1.29 -0.50
C ARG A 42 -9.41 0.12 0.26
N PHE A 43 -10.11 0.40 1.35
CA PHE A 43 -10.78 -0.61 2.16
C PHE A 43 -12.24 -0.78 1.75
N PHE A 44 -12.77 -1.99 1.91
CA PHE A 44 -14.17 -2.34 1.67
C PHE A 44 -14.78 -2.96 2.92
N PRO A 45 -16.07 -2.72 3.19
CA PRO A 45 -16.73 -3.25 4.40
C PRO A 45 -16.74 -4.78 4.47
N THR A 46 -16.45 -5.46 3.36
CA THR A 46 -16.34 -6.91 3.26
C THR A 46 -15.04 -7.48 3.86
N GLY A 47 -14.13 -6.66 4.40
CA GLY A 47 -12.80 -7.11 4.84
C GLY A 47 -11.81 -7.27 3.67
N LYS A 48 -12.16 -6.81 2.46
CA LYS A 48 -11.26 -6.79 1.31
C LYS A 48 -10.61 -5.42 1.15
N PHE A 49 -9.43 -5.37 0.55
CA PHE A 49 -8.82 -4.09 0.15
C PHE A 49 -8.22 -4.16 -1.26
N LEU A 50 -8.00 -2.98 -1.85
CA LEU A 50 -7.20 -2.79 -3.05
C LEU A 50 -5.90 -2.08 -2.71
N TYR A 51 -4.80 -2.54 -3.31
CA TYR A 51 -3.48 -1.95 -3.18
C TYR A 51 -2.85 -1.70 -4.54
N LYS A 52 -2.24 -0.52 -4.71
CA LYS A 52 -1.51 -0.16 -5.93
C LYS A 52 -0.28 0.65 -5.58
N ILE A 53 0.82 0.33 -6.24
CA ILE A 53 2.02 1.18 -6.28
C ILE A 53 2.08 1.79 -7.68
N SER A 54 2.20 3.11 -7.80
CA SER A 54 2.21 3.79 -9.10
C SER A 54 2.90 5.15 -9.04
N PRO A 55 3.57 5.59 -10.10
CA PRO A 55 4.01 6.98 -10.25
C PRO A 55 2.87 7.94 -10.64
N GLN A 56 1.72 7.42 -11.06
CA GLN A 56 0.54 8.22 -11.43
C GLN A 56 -0.06 8.92 -10.22
N LYS A 57 -0.74 10.05 -10.45
CA LYS A 57 -1.33 10.91 -9.42
C LYS A 57 -2.70 10.39 -8.96
N VAL A 58 -3.21 10.94 -7.85
CA VAL A 58 -4.48 10.50 -7.23
C VAL A 58 -5.65 10.57 -8.21
N LYS A 59 -5.79 11.70 -8.92
CA LYS A 59 -6.86 11.92 -9.91
C LYS A 59 -6.91 10.89 -11.05
N ASP A 60 -5.78 10.29 -11.38
CA ASP A 60 -5.68 9.31 -12.46
C ASP A 60 -5.95 7.90 -11.91
N VAL A 61 -5.40 7.60 -10.73
CA VAL A 61 -5.50 6.29 -10.08
C VAL A 61 -6.88 6.02 -9.49
N VAL A 62 -7.61 7.06 -9.06
CA VAL A 62 -8.95 6.89 -8.48
C VAL A 62 -9.89 6.13 -9.42
N LYS A 63 -9.73 6.31 -10.73
CA LYS A 63 -10.54 5.64 -11.77
C LYS A 63 -10.40 4.12 -11.72
N CYS A 64 -9.17 3.61 -11.55
CA CYS A 64 -8.90 2.17 -11.51
C CYS A 64 -8.97 1.57 -10.10
N MET A 65 -8.98 2.38 -9.04
CA MET A 65 -9.15 1.90 -7.65
C MET A 65 -10.60 1.61 -7.29
N HIS A 66 -11.41 1.10 -8.22
CA HIS A 66 -12.79 0.64 -8.02
C HIS A 66 -12.88 -0.89 -8.12
N LEU A 67 -13.93 -1.51 -7.57
CA LEU A 67 -14.09 -2.98 -7.50
C LEU A 67 -13.89 -3.71 -8.84
N ARG A 68 -14.11 -3.01 -9.96
CA ARG A 68 -13.97 -3.50 -11.34
C ARG A 68 -12.61 -3.20 -12.00
N ALA A 69 -11.56 -2.93 -11.22
CA ALA A 69 -10.19 -2.77 -11.74
C ALA A 69 -9.82 -3.95 -12.66
N SER A 70 -9.28 -3.64 -13.84
CA SER A 70 -8.84 -4.65 -14.80
C SER A 70 -7.48 -5.23 -14.39
N LYS A 71 -7.13 -6.43 -14.87
CA LYS A 71 -5.79 -7.02 -14.61
C LYS A 71 -4.65 -6.13 -15.11
N GLY A 72 -4.89 -5.27 -16.11
CA GLY A 72 -3.91 -4.34 -16.65
C GLY A 72 -3.59 -3.14 -15.75
N ASP A 73 -4.41 -2.89 -14.71
CA ASP A 73 -4.28 -1.70 -13.87
C ASP A 73 -3.24 -1.85 -12.75
N SER A 74 -2.56 -3.01 -12.64
CA SER A 74 -1.62 -3.33 -11.55
C SER A 74 -2.20 -3.04 -10.16
N VAL A 75 -3.48 -3.35 -9.97
CA VAL A 75 -4.19 -3.26 -8.69
C VAL A 75 -4.27 -4.66 -8.09
N PHE A 76 -3.76 -4.79 -6.87
CA PHE A 76 -3.72 -6.04 -6.14
C PHE A 76 -4.85 -6.07 -5.12
N LYS A 77 -5.45 -7.25 -4.94
CA LYS A 77 -6.53 -7.49 -3.98
C LYS A 77 -5.96 -8.26 -2.80
N GLY A 78 -6.47 -7.97 -1.61
CA GLY A 78 -6.12 -8.69 -0.41
C GLY A 78 -7.23 -8.64 0.63
N ASP A 79 -6.91 -9.17 1.80
CA ASP A 79 -7.80 -9.23 2.95
C ASP A 79 -7.22 -8.45 4.13
N TYR A 80 -8.11 -7.81 4.89
CA TYR A 80 -7.75 -7.08 6.09
C TYR A 80 -8.74 -7.35 7.22
N THR A 81 -8.23 -7.25 8.45
CA THR A 81 -9.02 -7.20 9.68
C THR A 81 -8.74 -5.88 10.38
N LEU A 82 -9.77 -5.35 11.07
CA LEU A 82 -9.67 -4.15 11.88
C LEU A 82 -10.01 -4.51 13.33
N SER A 83 -9.03 -4.37 14.21
CA SER A 83 -9.18 -4.56 15.65
C SER A 83 -9.85 -3.35 16.30
N GLY A 84 -10.51 -3.56 17.44
CA GLY A 84 -11.23 -2.50 18.16
C GLY A 84 -10.36 -1.35 18.67
N ASP A 85 -9.04 -1.57 18.77
CA ASP A 85 -8.03 -0.57 19.14
C ASP A 85 -7.50 0.25 17.94
N GLY A 86 -8.05 0.04 16.75
CA GLY A 86 -7.66 0.75 15.53
C GLY A 86 -6.45 0.15 14.80
N GLN A 87 -5.99 -1.05 15.19
CA GLN A 87 -4.98 -1.77 14.42
C GLN A 87 -5.60 -2.48 13.21
N ILE A 88 -4.91 -2.40 12.07
CA ILE A 88 -5.27 -3.10 10.85
C ILE A 88 -4.18 -4.12 10.54
N GLU A 89 -4.57 -5.37 10.44
CA GLU A 89 -3.72 -6.41 9.87
C GLU A 89 -4.22 -6.72 8.46
N MET A 90 -3.30 -6.83 7.52
CA MET A 90 -3.66 -7.06 6.13
C MET A 90 -2.63 -7.90 5.41
N ALA A 91 -3.11 -8.69 4.46
CA ALA A 91 -2.28 -9.51 3.60
C ALA A 91 -2.77 -9.45 2.15
N LEU A 92 -1.83 -9.43 1.22
CA LEU A 92 -2.11 -9.61 -0.21
C LEU A 92 -1.06 -10.51 -0.85
N LEU A 93 -1.47 -11.17 -1.91
CA LEU A 93 -0.59 -11.96 -2.74
C LEU A 93 -0.13 -11.13 -3.95
N TYR A 94 1.18 -11.05 -4.15
CA TYR A 94 1.79 -10.46 -5.32
C TYR A 94 2.14 -11.55 -6.34
N PRO A 95 1.51 -11.56 -7.54
CA PRO A 95 1.71 -12.58 -8.57
C PRO A 95 2.95 -12.27 -9.43
N GLY A 96 4.12 -12.12 -8.81
CA GLY A 96 5.39 -11.97 -9.50
C GLY A 96 5.82 -13.26 -10.22
N HIS A 97 7.08 -13.34 -10.64
CA HIS A 97 7.66 -14.59 -11.17
C HIS A 97 7.56 -15.73 -10.14
N ARG A 98 7.69 -15.38 -8.85
CA ARG A 98 7.34 -16.22 -7.72
C ARG A 98 6.29 -15.51 -6.88
N TYR A 99 5.44 -16.29 -6.24
CA TYR A 99 4.42 -15.74 -5.37
C TYR A 99 5.06 -15.15 -4.12
N THR A 100 4.83 -13.86 -3.91
CA THR A 100 5.27 -13.16 -2.70
C THR A 100 4.06 -12.68 -1.96
N LEU A 101 3.92 -13.08 -0.71
CA LEU A 101 2.92 -12.53 0.18
C LEU A 101 3.45 -11.26 0.81
N VAL A 102 2.62 -10.22 0.84
CA VAL A 102 2.90 -8.99 1.57
C VAL A 102 1.95 -8.89 2.74
N ARG A 103 2.49 -8.94 3.96
CA ARG A 103 1.77 -8.72 5.22
C ARG A 103 2.10 -7.32 5.73
N MET A 104 1.09 -6.54 6.10
CA MET A 104 1.30 -5.23 6.72
C MET A 104 0.50 -5.13 8.02
N ARG A 105 1.12 -4.50 9.02
CA ARG A 105 0.44 -4.04 10.23
C ARG A 105 0.38 -2.53 10.19
N LEU A 106 -0.83 -2.00 10.24
CA LEU A 106 -1.10 -0.58 10.18
C LEU A 106 -1.87 -0.14 11.43
N ARG A 107 -1.86 1.16 11.72
CA ARG A 107 -2.68 1.74 12.79
C ARG A 107 -3.42 2.95 12.29
N VAL A 108 -4.74 2.91 12.42
CA VAL A 108 -5.59 4.07 12.15
C VAL A 108 -5.26 5.14 13.19
N ARG A 109 -4.99 6.35 12.71
CA ARG A 109 -4.84 7.55 13.54
C ARG A 109 -5.78 8.64 13.02
N GLY A 110 -6.22 9.45 13.98
CA GLY A 110 -6.95 10.67 13.71
C GLY A 110 -6.18 11.90 14.12
N THR A 111 -6.35 12.98 13.36
CA THR A 111 -5.99 14.32 13.83
C THR A 111 -6.94 14.82 14.92
N THR A 112 -8.14 14.26 15.00
CA THR A 112 -9.13 14.45 16.07
C THR A 112 -9.74 13.11 16.44
N ILE A 113 -10.36 13.01 17.63
CA ILE A 113 -11.06 11.79 18.06
C ILE A 113 -12.12 11.44 17.01
N GLY A 114 -12.01 10.26 16.39
CA GLY A 114 -12.93 9.77 15.37
C GLY A 114 -12.60 10.20 13.93
N ALA A 115 -11.62 11.09 13.71
CA ALA A 115 -11.07 11.28 12.36
C ALA A 115 -10.24 10.05 12.00
N ASN A 116 -10.54 9.40 10.89
CA ASN A 116 -9.74 8.27 10.40
C ASN A 116 -8.86 8.69 9.22
N ASN A 117 -8.24 9.87 9.35
CA ASN A 117 -7.58 10.53 8.23
C ASN A 117 -6.10 10.15 8.05
N ARG A 118 -5.52 9.37 8.96
CA ARG A 118 -4.14 8.88 8.87
C ARG A 118 -4.06 7.38 9.13
N LEU A 119 -3.11 6.74 8.47
CA LEU A 119 -2.85 5.32 8.62
C LEU A 119 -1.35 5.09 8.69
N ASP A 120 -0.86 4.84 9.90
CA ASP A 120 0.55 4.62 10.15
C ASP A 120 0.95 3.21 9.76
N VAL A 121 2.09 3.07 9.09
CA VAL A 121 2.67 1.78 8.76
C VAL A 121 3.57 1.33 9.90
N LEU A 122 3.11 0.40 10.71
CA LEU A 122 3.90 -0.15 11.81
C LEU A 122 4.90 -1.18 11.30
N LYS A 123 4.48 -2.00 10.34
CA LYS A 123 5.32 -3.08 9.82
C LYS A 123 4.92 -3.46 8.40
N ILE A 124 5.92 -3.80 7.59
CA ILE A 124 5.75 -4.49 6.31
C ILE A 124 6.64 -5.74 6.35
N LEU A 125 6.06 -6.86 5.98
CA LEU A 125 6.72 -8.14 5.86
C LEU A 125 6.43 -8.72 4.47
N THR A 126 7.46 -9.27 3.83
CA THR A 126 7.32 -10.04 2.59
C THR A 126 7.82 -11.44 2.78
N THR A 127 7.04 -12.44 2.39
CA THR A 127 7.41 -13.86 2.52
C THR A 127 7.13 -14.61 1.21
N GLY A 128 7.93 -15.64 0.92
CA GLY A 128 7.66 -16.58 -0.17
C GLY A 128 6.49 -17.51 0.14
N VAL A 129 5.67 -17.80 -0.88
CA VAL A 129 4.56 -18.76 -0.80
C VAL A 129 4.67 -19.77 -1.96
N ASN A 130 4.49 -21.06 -1.66
CA ASN A 130 4.49 -22.08 -2.69
C ASN A 130 3.19 -22.03 -3.52
N GLY A 131 3.31 -22.17 -4.84
CA GLY A 131 2.17 -22.21 -5.75
C GLY A 131 1.21 -23.40 -5.51
N THR A 132 1.69 -24.52 -4.96
CA THR A 132 0.85 -25.67 -4.63
C THR A 132 -0.07 -25.40 -3.44
N GLU A 133 0.46 -24.78 -2.39
CA GLU A 133 -0.29 -24.36 -1.20
C GLU A 133 -1.36 -23.35 -1.57
N LEU A 134 -1.00 -22.36 -2.39
CA LEU A 134 -1.94 -21.37 -2.91
C LEU A 134 -3.02 -21.98 -3.81
N GLY A 135 -2.65 -22.91 -4.69
CA GLY A 135 -3.59 -23.56 -5.62
C GLY A 135 -4.70 -24.34 -4.89
N ASN A 136 -4.41 -24.85 -3.70
CA ASN A 136 -5.35 -25.55 -2.85
C ASN A 136 -6.15 -24.60 -1.93
N TRP A 137 -5.65 -23.38 -1.71
CA TRP A 137 -6.29 -22.40 -0.82
C TRP A 137 -7.43 -21.64 -1.50
N LYS A 138 -8.62 -21.74 -0.93
CA LYS A 138 -9.83 -21.01 -1.40
C LYS A 138 -10.36 -20.00 -0.37
N GLY A 139 -9.73 -19.93 0.80
CA GLY A 139 -10.15 -19.11 1.94
C GLY A 139 -9.62 -17.68 1.89
N ASN A 140 -9.71 -16.99 3.03
CA ASN A 140 -9.14 -15.66 3.21
C ASN A 140 -7.60 -15.74 3.22
N ILE A 141 -6.89 -14.78 2.62
CA ILE A 141 -5.42 -14.82 2.64
C ILE A 141 -4.84 -14.59 4.05
N LEU A 142 -5.57 -13.92 4.95
CA LEU A 142 -5.19 -13.76 6.35
C LEU A 142 -5.26 -15.06 7.14
N GLU A 143 -6.29 -15.87 6.91
CA GLU A 143 -6.45 -17.20 7.53
C GLU A 143 -5.29 -18.14 7.13
N LEU A 144 -4.77 -18.01 5.90
CA LEU A 144 -3.61 -18.79 5.45
C LEU A 144 -2.36 -18.51 6.30
N VAL A 145 -2.22 -17.27 6.80
CA VAL A 145 -0.96 -16.77 7.39
C VAL A 145 -1.09 -16.41 8.86
N GLU A 146 -2.18 -16.84 9.48
CA GLU A 146 -2.48 -16.58 10.90
C GLU A 146 -1.39 -17.19 11.79
N ASP A 147 -0.97 -18.41 11.49
CA ASP A 147 0.02 -19.17 12.25
C ASP A 147 1.47 -18.93 11.78
N TRP A 148 1.69 -18.12 10.75
CA TRP A 148 3.03 -17.96 10.16
C TRP A 148 3.89 -17.01 10.99
N GLU A 149 5.09 -17.47 11.35
CA GLU A 149 6.10 -16.64 11.99
C GLU A 149 6.61 -15.55 11.04
N GLU A 150 7.20 -14.49 11.59
CA GLU A 150 7.62 -13.34 10.78
C GLU A 150 8.86 -13.63 9.91
N ASN A 151 9.70 -14.57 10.34
CA ASN A 151 10.89 -15.04 9.63
C ASN A 151 10.62 -16.31 8.80
N GLU A 152 9.36 -16.74 8.70
CA GLU A 152 8.97 -17.95 7.99
C GLU A 152 8.75 -17.71 6.50
N THR A 153 9.21 -18.66 5.68
CA THR A 153 8.91 -18.68 4.25
C THR A 153 8.62 -20.08 3.76
N HIS A 154 7.62 -20.18 2.88
CA HIS A 154 7.17 -21.42 2.27
C HIS A 154 7.69 -21.55 0.82
N ASP A 155 8.61 -20.67 0.41
CA ASP A 155 9.39 -20.79 -0.82
C ASP A 155 10.87 -20.53 -0.46
N PRO A 156 11.75 -21.55 -0.53
CA PRO A 156 13.15 -21.42 -0.08
C PRO A 156 13.95 -20.38 -0.86
N ASP A 157 13.48 -20.01 -2.05
CA ASP A 157 14.16 -19.03 -2.89
C ASP A 157 13.62 -17.59 -2.71
N VAL A 158 12.62 -17.40 -1.86
CA VAL A 158 12.03 -16.08 -1.57
C VAL A 158 12.05 -15.84 -0.05
N PRO A 159 13.09 -15.18 0.49
CA PRO A 159 13.27 -15.06 1.93
C PRO A 159 12.15 -14.24 2.59
N ALA A 160 11.88 -14.54 3.86
CA ALA A 160 11.11 -13.68 4.73
C ALA A 160 11.90 -12.41 5.06
N VAL A 161 11.35 -11.24 4.72
CA VAL A 161 12.01 -9.94 4.91
C VAL A 161 11.09 -8.96 5.62
N SER A 162 11.54 -8.46 6.77
CA SER A 162 10.92 -7.31 7.42
C SER A 162 11.53 -6.01 6.91
N HIS A 163 10.68 -5.09 6.46
CA HIS A 163 11.12 -3.84 5.86
C HIS A 163 11.13 -2.72 6.91
N SER A 164 12.29 -2.09 7.09
CA SER A 164 12.45 -0.88 7.93
C SER A 164 12.31 0.43 7.15
N ARG A 165 12.26 0.35 5.81
CA ARG A 165 12.11 1.49 4.90
C ARG A 165 10.73 1.52 4.28
N GLY A 166 10.31 2.69 3.81
CA GLY A 166 8.97 2.85 3.21
C GLY A 166 7.86 2.74 4.25
N LEU A 167 8.09 3.19 5.48
CA LEU A 167 7.07 3.23 6.54
C LEU A 167 6.31 4.57 6.56
N THR A 168 6.45 5.39 5.49
CA THR A 168 5.73 6.65 5.34
C THR A 168 4.22 6.38 5.46
N PRO A 169 3.53 7.05 6.39
CA PRO A 169 2.11 6.81 6.65
C PRO A 169 1.27 7.22 5.44
N PHE A 170 0.04 6.71 5.40
CA PHE A 170 -0.95 7.10 4.41
C PHE A 170 -1.86 8.20 4.96
N VAL A 171 -2.26 9.09 4.07
CA VAL A 171 -3.24 10.15 4.34
C VAL A 171 -4.51 9.83 3.57
N PHE A 172 -5.65 10.02 4.21
CA PHE A 172 -6.95 9.79 3.59
C PHE A 172 -7.30 10.92 2.61
N VAL A 173 -7.76 10.55 1.43
CA VAL A 173 -8.26 11.43 0.39
C VAL A 173 -9.69 10.98 0.03
N PRO A 174 -10.72 11.77 0.37
CA PRO A 174 -12.09 11.51 -0.07
C PRO A 174 -12.19 11.45 -1.60
N PHE A 175 -13.10 10.64 -2.14
CA PHE A 175 -13.27 10.56 -3.60
C PHE A 175 -13.65 11.91 -4.23
N GLU A 176 -14.46 12.70 -3.53
CA GLU A 176 -14.88 14.04 -3.96
C GLU A 176 -13.71 15.02 -4.09
N GLU A 177 -12.62 14.79 -3.35
CA GLU A 177 -11.42 15.63 -3.35
C GLU A 177 -10.28 15.04 -4.19
N ALA A 178 -10.50 13.89 -4.86
CA ALA A 178 -9.43 13.19 -5.58
C ALA A 178 -8.80 14.05 -6.70
N ASP A 179 -9.60 14.88 -7.37
CA ASP A 179 -9.16 15.75 -8.46
C ASP A 179 -8.40 16.99 -7.96
N THR A 180 -8.81 17.54 -6.83
CA THR A 180 -8.26 18.77 -6.24
C THR A 180 -7.19 18.52 -5.17
N SER A 181 -6.94 17.26 -4.82
CA SER A 181 -5.98 16.86 -3.79
C SER A 181 -4.59 17.47 -4.05
N VAL A 182 -3.99 18.02 -2.99
CA VAL A 182 -2.62 18.54 -3.00
C VAL A 182 -1.59 17.48 -3.43
N LEU A 183 -1.91 16.19 -3.24
CA LEU A 183 -1.07 15.07 -3.67
C LEU A 183 -0.93 14.98 -5.21
N ASN A 184 -1.76 15.69 -5.97
CA ASN A 184 -1.64 15.83 -7.41
C ASN A 184 -0.60 16.88 -7.84
N LEU A 185 -0.03 17.66 -6.90
CA LEU A 185 1.00 18.65 -7.21
C LEU A 185 2.33 17.96 -7.59
N PRO A 186 3.04 18.49 -8.61
CA PRO A 186 4.35 17.96 -9.01
C PRO A 186 5.37 18.11 -7.86
N VAL A 187 6.47 17.35 -7.93
CA VAL A 187 7.55 17.38 -6.92
C VAL A 187 8.11 18.79 -6.73
N GLU A 188 8.29 19.55 -7.82
CA GLU A 188 8.81 20.93 -7.80
C GLU A 188 7.94 21.93 -7.03
N LYS A 189 6.64 21.62 -6.82
CA LYS A 189 5.70 22.48 -6.09
C LYS A 189 5.39 21.96 -4.68
N MET A 190 6.11 20.93 -4.25
CA MET A 190 5.88 20.23 -2.98
C MET A 190 7.25 19.99 -2.34
N ASP A 191 7.70 20.98 -1.56
CA ASP A 191 9.04 21.01 -0.97
C ASP A 191 9.34 19.76 -0.12
N TYR A 192 8.34 19.29 0.64
CA TYR A 192 8.40 18.05 1.44
C TYR A 192 6.98 17.73 1.93
N PHE A 193 6.39 16.59 1.54
CA PHE A 193 5.10 16.17 2.10
C PHE A 193 5.36 15.51 3.45
N VAL A 194 5.16 16.27 4.54
CA VAL A 194 5.10 15.72 5.89
C VAL A 194 3.67 15.29 6.14
N PRO A 195 3.38 13.99 6.20
CA PRO A 195 2.17 13.56 6.86
C PRO A 195 2.40 13.86 8.36
N GLY A 196 2.02 15.05 8.82
CA GLY A 196 2.19 15.51 10.21
C GLY A 196 1.68 14.47 11.19
#